data_AF-A0A1A8BX62-F1
#
_entry.id   AF-A0A1A8BX62-F1
#
_cell.length_a   1.000
_cell.length_b   1.000
_cell.length_c   1.000
_cell.angle_alpha   90.00
_cell.angle_beta   90.00
_cell.angle_gamma   90.00
#
_symmetry.space_group_name_H-M   'P 1'
#
loop_
_entity.id
_entity.type
_entity.pdbx_description
1 polymer ?
#
loop_
_entity_poly.entity_id
_entity_poly.type
_entity_poly.pdbx_seq_one_letter_code
_entity_poly.pdbx_strand_id
1 'polypeptide(L)'
;VVTSDGTPLVGVNVSFINNPSYGYTVTRQDGSFDLVTNGGIAIALHFERAPFITQEHTLWLPWGRFFVMDTIVMRHEENDIPSCDLSSFSRPVPVVSPAPLTAFAGSCSERGTVVPEIQSLQEEVPIPGSDMKLSYLSSRTAGYKSILRVTLTHSTIPFNLMKVHLMVAVEGRLFRKWFPAAPNLSYDFVW
;
A
#
# COMPACT_ATOMS: atom_id res chain seq x y z
N VAL A 1 -7.20 11.11 7.33
CA VAL A 1 -7.77 11.33 8.68
C VAL A 1 -9.27 11.20 8.58
N VAL A 2 -9.88 10.41 9.47
CA VAL A 2 -11.32 10.11 9.44
C VAL A 2 -11.92 10.23 10.84
N THR A 3 -13.25 10.31 10.92
CA THR A 3 -14.06 10.15 12.13
C THR A 3 -14.28 8.67 12.49
N SER A 4 -14.90 8.39 13.64
CA SER A 4 -15.19 7.04 14.12
C SER A 4 -16.11 6.21 13.22
N ASP A 5 -17.01 6.85 12.48
CA ASP A 5 -17.89 6.27 11.46
C ASP A 5 -17.20 6.08 10.10
N GLY A 6 -15.94 6.55 9.96
CA GLY A 6 -15.14 6.39 8.74
C GLY A 6 -15.26 7.56 7.75
N THR A 7 -15.97 8.62 8.09
CA THR A 7 -16.10 9.82 7.25
C THR A 7 -14.76 10.59 7.21
N PRO A 8 -14.25 10.99 6.02
CA PRO A 8 -13.02 11.78 5.93
C PRO A 8 -13.18 13.16 6.57
N LEU A 9 -12.16 13.59 7.30
CA LEU A 9 -12.14 14.89 7.98
C LEU A 9 -11.39 15.95 7.19
N VAL A 10 -12.11 17.02 6.84
CA VAL A 10 -11.58 18.20 6.15
C VAL A 10 -11.14 19.25 7.17
N GLY A 11 -9.99 19.89 6.91
CA GLY A 11 -9.54 21.02 7.71
C GLY A 11 -8.75 20.67 8.97
N VAL A 12 -8.24 19.43 9.09
CA VAL A 12 -7.36 19.01 10.19
C VAL A 12 -5.97 19.58 9.95
N ASN A 13 -5.45 20.33 10.93
CA ASN A 13 -4.09 20.85 10.91
C ASN A 13 -3.12 19.74 11.33
N VAL A 14 -2.15 19.44 10.48
CA VAL A 14 -1.12 18.41 10.70
C VAL A 14 0.25 19.07 10.71
N SER A 15 0.93 19.05 11.85
CA SER A 15 2.20 19.75 12.06
C SER A 15 3.25 18.85 12.73
N PHE A 16 4.52 19.23 12.61
CA PHE A 16 5.63 18.53 13.28
C PHE A 16 5.88 19.11 14.68
N ILE A 17 5.88 18.27 15.71
CA ILE A 17 6.02 18.71 17.12
C ILE A 17 7.41 19.29 17.39
N ASN A 18 8.47 18.54 17.07
CA ASN A 18 9.85 18.92 17.40
C ASN A 18 10.58 19.66 16.27
N ASN A 19 9.92 19.90 15.13
CA ASN A 19 10.53 20.53 13.96
C ASN A 19 9.51 21.43 13.23
N PRO A 20 9.03 22.52 13.86
CA PRO A 20 8.02 23.38 13.25
C PRO A 20 8.50 24.04 11.96
N SER A 21 9.82 24.14 11.74
CA SER A 21 10.43 24.61 10.49
C SER A 21 10.14 23.69 9.29
N TYR A 22 9.74 22.44 9.50
CA TYR A 22 9.32 21.53 8.43
C TYR A 22 7.94 21.88 7.88
N GLY A 23 7.20 22.76 8.56
CA GLY A 23 5.92 23.28 8.13
C GLY A 23 4.73 22.49 8.66
N TYR A 24 3.59 22.70 8.02
CA TYR A 24 2.32 22.06 8.34
C TYR A 24 1.49 21.88 7.07
N THR A 25 0.45 21.07 7.16
CA THR A 25 -0.53 20.89 6.09
C THR A 25 -1.93 20.82 6.68
N VAL A 26 -2.93 21.05 5.84
CA VAL A 26 -4.34 20.99 6.23
C VAL A 26 -5.05 19.96 5.37
N THR A 27 -5.81 19.05 5.99
CA THR A 27 -6.45 17.95 5.26
C THR A 27 -7.47 18.44 4.24
N ARG A 28 -7.50 17.77 3.09
CA ARG A 28 -8.40 18.06 1.96
C ARG A 28 -9.79 17.43 2.16
N GLN A 29 -10.67 17.57 1.16
CA GLN A 29 -12.04 17.04 1.20
C GLN A 29 -12.12 15.53 1.43
N ASP A 30 -11.12 14.79 0.96
CA ASP A 30 -10.98 13.34 1.12
C ASP A 30 -10.25 12.95 2.43
N GLY A 31 -9.92 13.93 3.29
CA GLY A 31 -9.20 13.71 4.54
C GLY A 31 -7.72 13.35 4.33
N SER A 32 -7.20 13.45 3.11
CA SER A 32 -5.78 13.24 2.80
C SER A 32 -4.93 14.43 3.22
N PHE A 33 -3.66 14.16 3.48
CA PHE A 33 -2.62 15.17 3.71
C PHE A 33 -1.28 14.64 3.20
N ASP A 34 -0.41 15.54 2.78
CA ASP A 34 0.94 15.22 2.31
C ASP A 34 1.94 16.13 3.03
N LEU A 35 3.08 15.55 3.44
CA LEU A 35 4.18 16.24 4.08
C LEU A 35 5.50 15.74 3.50
N VAL A 36 6.51 16.62 3.48
CA VAL A 36 7.88 16.29 3.05
C VAL A 36 8.80 16.48 4.25
N THR A 37 9.68 15.51 4.48
CA THR A 37 10.62 15.51 5.60
C THR A 37 11.83 14.65 5.27
N ASN A 38 12.88 14.78 6.08
CA ASN A 38 14.01 13.88 6.04
C ASN A 38 13.59 12.47 6.48
N GLY A 39 14.13 11.45 5.80
CA GLY A 39 13.94 10.04 6.12
C GLY A 39 15.02 9.52 7.07
N GLY A 40 14.85 8.30 7.57
CA GLY A 40 15.78 7.65 8.50
C GLY A 40 15.70 8.12 9.95
N ILE A 41 14.68 8.90 10.28
CA ILE A 41 14.47 9.51 11.59
C ILE A 41 13.08 9.18 12.12
N ALA A 42 12.94 9.23 13.45
CA ALA A 42 11.64 9.31 14.09
C ALA A 42 11.12 10.75 13.98
N ILE A 43 9.88 10.91 13.51
CA ILE A 43 9.16 12.18 13.57
C ILE A 43 7.94 12.03 14.46
N ALA A 44 7.51 13.12 15.07
CA ALA A 44 6.25 13.18 15.81
C ALA A 44 5.33 14.22 15.15
N LEU A 45 4.14 13.77 14.77
CA LEU A 45 3.11 14.57 14.12
C LEU A 45 1.99 14.90 15.11
N HIS A 46 1.53 16.14 15.09
CA HIS A 46 0.41 16.66 15.87
C HIS A 46 -0.79 16.88 14.95
N PHE A 47 -1.95 16.36 15.34
CA PHE A 47 -3.21 16.45 14.60
C PHE A 47 -4.22 17.25 15.41
N GLU A 48 -4.62 18.40 14.87
CA GLU A 48 -5.50 19.35 15.54
C GLU A 48 -6.73 19.68 14.69
N ARG A 49 -7.92 19.49 15.27
CA ARG A 49 -9.19 19.91 14.66
C ARG A 49 -10.29 19.99 15.70
N ALA A 50 -10.82 21.18 15.99
CA ALA A 50 -12.03 21.29 16.79
C ALA A 50 -13.25 20.67 16.06
N PRO A 51 -14.17 19.99 16.77
CA PRO A 51 -14.20 19.70 18.21
C PRO A 51 -13.69 18.29 18.56
N PHE A 52 -12.69 17.78 17.83
CA PHE A 52 -12.06 16.49 18.10
C PHE A 52 -10.88 16.64 19.08
N ILE A 53 -10.60 15.58 19.83
CA ILE A 53 -9.44 15.52 20.72
C ILE A 53 -8.17 15.50 19.87
N THR A 54 -7.21 16.36 20.22
CA THR A 54 -5.90 16.44 19.58
C THR A 54 -5.13 15.13 19.75
N GLN A 55 -4.47 14.66 18.69
CA GLN A 55 -3.70 13.42 18.73
C GLN A 55 -2.26 13.64 18.30
N GLU A 56 -1.34 12.90 18.92
CA GLU A 56 0.07 12.92 18.59
C GLU A 56 0.53 11.51 18.21
N HIS A 57 1.27 11.41 17.10
CA HIS A 57 1.72 10.12 16.56
C HIS A 57 3.20 10.19 16.20
N THR A 58 3.98 9.29 16.79
CA THR A 58 5.40 9.12 16.47
C THR A 58 5.58 8.03 15.44
N LEU A 59 6.27 8.35 14.34
CA LEU A 59 6.45 7.47 13.19
C LEU A 59 7.93 7.32 12.88
N TRP A 60 8.33 6.10 12.51
CA TRP A 60 9.67 5.84 11.97
C TRP A 60 9.65 5.92 10.45
N LEU A 61 10.39 6.88 9.87
CA LEU A 61 10.40 7.07 8.43
C LEU A 61 11.57 6.36 7.74
N PRO A 62 11.33 5.57 6.69
CA PRO A 62 12.40 4.97 5.90
C PRO A 62 13.15 6.01 5.05
N TRP A 63 14.40 5.69 4.66
CA TRP A 63 15.16 6.49 3.70
C TRP A 63 14.59 6.39 2.29
N GLY A 64 14.42 7.54 1.61
CA GLY A 64 14.18 7.60 0.17
C GLY A 64 12.93 6.85 -0.33
N ARG A 65 11.91 6.68 0.51
CA ARG A 65 10.66 5.99 0.13
C ARG A 65 9.43 6.84 0.43
N PHE A 66 8.40 6.67 -0.38
CA PHE A 66 7.08 7.22 -0.07
C PHE A 66 6.49 6.44 1.11
N PHE A 67 6.43 7.06 2.28
CA PHE A 67 5.84 6.47 3.47
C PHE A 67 4.34 6.77 3.55
N VAL A 68 3.55 5.72 3.78
CA VAL A 68 2.11 5.82 3.97
C VAL A 68 1.80 5.60 5.44
N MET A 69 1.31 6.64 6.11
CA MET A 69 0.89 6.57 7.50
C MET A 69 -0.43 5.79 7.65
N ASP A 70 -0.61 5.11 8.77
CA ASP A 70 -1.89 4.56 9.15
C ASP A 70 -2.97 5.63 9.28
N THR A 71 -4.20 5.28 8.89
CA THR A 71 -5.34 6.18 9.03
C THR A 71 -5.58 6.54 10.48
N ILE A 72 -5.45 7.83 10.77
CA ILE A 72 -5.82 8.43 12.04
C ILE A 72 -7.34 8.56 12.13
N VAL A 73 -7.90 8.02 13.21
CA VAL A 73 -9.31 8.11 13.58
C VAL A 73 -9.43 9.14 14.70
N MET A 74 -9.98 10.31 14.40
CA MET A 74 -10.25 11.34 15.39
C MET A 74 -11.61 11.12 16.05
N ARG A 75 -11.70 11.40 17.35
CA ARG A 75 -12.89 11.18 18.19
C ARG A 75 -13.17 12.43 19.02
N HIS A 76 -14.44 12.61 19.39
CA HIS A 76 -14.87 13.67 20.31
C HIS A 76 -14.62 13.30 21.77
N GLU A 77 -14.59 12.00 22.07
CA GLU A 77 -14.44 11.46 23.41
C GLU A 77 -13.29 10.44 23.44
N GLU A 78 -12.68 10.29 24.62
CA GLU A 78 -11.70 9.24 24.85
C GLU A 78 -12.34 7.87 24.69
N ASN A 79 -11.57 6.94 24.15
CA ASN A 79 -12.06 5.61 23.84
C ASN A 79 -11.66 4.64 24.95
N ASP A 80 -12.55 4.48 25.92
CA ASP A 80 -12.38 3.58 27.07
C ASP A 80 -12.56 2.08 26.72
N ILE A 81 -12.23 1.67 25.48
CA ILE A 81 -12.25 0.24 25.15
C ILE A 81 -11.12 -0.42 25.96
N PRO A 82 -11.43 -1.36 26.86
CA PRO A 82 -10.42 -2.02 27.68
C PRO A 82 -9.44 -2.77 26.77
N SER A 83 -8.16 -2.73 27.14
CA SER A 83 -7.14 -3.53 26.46
C SER A 83 -7.50 -5.01 26.61
N CYS A 84 -7.64 -5.68 25.47
CA CYS A 84 -7.81 -7.12 25.45
C CYS A 84 -6.43 -7.77 25.43
N ASP A 85 -6.17 -8.73 26.32
CA ASP A 85 -4.99 -9.57 26.20
C ASP A 85 -5.17 -10.56 25.05
N LEU A 86 -4.31 -10.44 24.03
CA LEU A 86 -4.29 -11.30 22.84
C LEU A 86 -3.17 -12.35 22.94
N SER A 87 -2.69 -12.66 24.14
CA SER A 87 -1.75 -13.74 24.38
C SER A 87 -2.31 -15.07 23.85
N SER A 88 -1.43 -15.92 23.29
CA SER A 88 -1.75 -17.25 22.70
C SER A 88 -2.59 -17.30 21.41
N PHE A 89 -3.01 -16.17 20.84
CA PHE A 89 -3.67 -16.18 19.52
C PHE A 89 -2.67 -16.46 18.40
N SER A 90 -3.11 -17.21 17.39
CA SER A 90 -2.32 -17.45 16.17
C SER A 90 -2.12 -16.15 15.40
N ARG A 91 -0.87 -15.85 15.04
CA ARG A 91 -0.54 -14.70 14.19
C ARG A 91 -0.85 -15.01 12.71
N PRO A 92 -1.28 -14.02 11.92
CA PRO A 92 -1.45 -14.21 10.49
C PRO A 92 -0.08 -14.47 9.84
N VAL A 93 -0.01 -15.49 8.98
CA VAL A 93 1.18 -15.84 8.19
C VAL A 93 0.80 -15.80 6.70
N PRO A 94 0.74 -14.60 6.10
CA PRO A 94 0.36 -14.45 4.71
C PRO A 94 1.47 -14.94 3.79
N VAL A 95 1.09 -15.47 2.62
CA VAL A 95 2.03 -15.76 1.53
C VAL A 95 1.82 -14.71 0.45
N VAL A 96 2.87 -13.96 0.14
CA VAL A 96 2.85 -12.89 -0.86
C VAL A 96 3.59 -13.35 -2.10
N SER A 97 2.91 -13.35 -3.24
CA SER A 97 3.44 -13.80 -4.53
C SER A 97 3.29 -12.69 -5.57
N PRO A 98 4.34 -11.89 -5.81
CA PRO A 98 4.30 -10.87 -6.86
C PRO A 98 4.35 -11.52 -8.24
N ALA A 99 3.81 -10.82 -9.25
CA ALA A 99 4.01 -11.17 -10.65
C ALA A 99 5.52 -11.22 -10.99
N PRO A 100 5.95 -12.13 -11.88
CA PRO A 100 7.34 -12.24 -12.28
C PRO A 100 7.83 -10.92 -12.90
N LEU A 101 9.07 -10.52 -12.56
CA LEU A 101 9.65 -9.31 -13.14
C LEU A 101 9.87 -9.50 -14.64
N THR A 102 9.55 -8.46 -15.40
CA THR A 102 9.77 -8.42 -16.86
C THR A 102 11.24 -8.54 -17.23
N ALA A 103 12.16 -8.18 -16.33
CA ALA A 103 13.61 -8.36 -16.51
C ALA A 103 14.03 -9.84 -16.64
N PHE A 104 13.23 -10.77 -16.11
CA PHE A 104 13.50 -12.22 -16.25
C PHE A 104 12.97 -12.80 -17.56
N ALA A 105 12.24 -12.02 -18.37
CA ALA A 105 11.96 -12.37 -19.74
C ALA A 105 13.24 -12.23 -20.58
N GLY A 106 13.98 -13.33 -20.70
CA GLY A 106 15.19 -13.37 -21.50
C GLY A 106 14.91 -13.16 -22.99
N SER A 107 15.78 -12.41 -23.66
CA SER A 107 15.85 -12.38 -25.13
C SER A 107 16.34 -13.74 -25.61
N CYS A 108 15.47 -14.53 -26.24
CA CYS A 108 15.83 -15.81 -26.83
C CYS A 108 15.43 -15.75 -28.30
N SER A 109 16.40 -15.91 -29.21
CA SER A 109 16.16 -15.87 -30.65
C SER A 109 15.32 -17.04 -31.16
N GLU A 110 15.25 -18.14 -30.41
CA GLU A 110 14.38 -19.28 -30.70
C GLU A 110 12.95 -19.09 -30.17
N ARG A 111 12.74 -18.13 -29.26
CA ARG A 111 11.38 -17.77 -28.83
C ARG A 111 10.74 -16.98 -29.97
N GLY A 112 9.54 -17.40 -30.36
CA GLY A 112 8.68 -16.62 -31.23
C GLY A 112 8.22 -15.32 -30.54
N THR A 113 7.15 -14.72 -31.05
CA THR A 113 6.66 -13.41 -30.57
C THR A 113 6.01 -13.47 -29.18
N VAL A 114 5.75 -14.67 -28.63
CA VAL A 114 5.09 -14.86 -27.34
C VAL A 114 6.12 -15.17 -26.26
N VAL A 115 6.04 -14.46 -25.13
CA VAL A 115 6.82 -14.70 -23.91
C VAL A 115 5.90 -15.29 -22.83
N PRO A 116 5.86 -16.62 -22.66
CA PRO A 116 4.84 -17.27 -21.84
C PRO A 116 4.92 -16.93 -20.34
N GLU A 117 6.14 -16.79 -19.79
CA GLU A 117 6.36 -16.64 -18.35
C GLU A 117 5.76 -15.35 -17.80
N ILE A 118 5.79 -14.29 -18.60
CA ILE A 118 5.23 -12.98 -18.26
C ILE A 118 3.97 -12.67 -19.08
N GLN A 119 3.47 -13.64 -19.86
CA GLN A 119 2.30 -13.49 -20.72
C GLN A 119 2.35 -12.22 -21.60
N SER A 120 3.51 -11.94 -22.19
CA SER A 120 3.72 -10.74 -23.02
C SER A 120 3.94 -11.06 -24.49
N LEU A 121 3.65 -10.09 -25.34
CA LEU A 121 3.94 -10.12 -26.77
C LEU A 121 5.19 -9.27 -27.04
N GLN A 122 6.17 -9.83 -27.74
CA GLN A 122 7.35 -9.18 -28.27
C GLN A 122 7.31 -9.22 -29.80
N GLU A 123 7.40 -8.05 -30.43
CA GLU A 123 7.42 -7.92 -31.89
C GLU A 123 8.61 -7.07 -32.33
N GLU A 124 9.23 -7.42 -33.44
CA GLU A 124 10.38 -6.70 -33.99
C GLU A 124 10.19 -6.42 -35.48
N VAL A 125 10.43 -5.17 -35.88
CA VAL A 125 10.38 -4.75 -37.29
C VAL A 125 11.75 -4.17 -37.68
N PRO A 126 12.46 -4.77 -38.66
CA PRO A 126 13.76 -4.27 -39.09
C PRO A 126 13.64 -2.93 -39.84
N ILE A 127 14.63 -2.05 -39.68
CA ILE A 127 14.71 -0.78 -40.41
C ILE A 127 15.62 -0.96 -41.64
N PRO A 128 15.10 -0.87 -42.87
CA PRO A 128 15.90 -1.07 -44.09
C PRO A 128 17.10 -0.13 -44.16
N GLY A 129 18.27 -0.67 -44.53
CA GLY A 129 19.51 0.11 -44.64
C GLY A 129 20.24 0.36 -43.31
N SER A 130 19.84 -0.30 -42.22
CA SER A 130 20.53 -0.26 -40.93
C SER A 130 20.52 -1.61 -40.22
N ASP A 131 21.39 -1.78 -39.23
CA ASP A 131 21.35 -2.93 -38.31
C ASP A 131 20.34 -2.73 -37.16
N MET A 132 19.54 -1.66 -37.19
CA MET A 132 18.57 -1.33 -36.16
C MET A 132 17.21 -1.99 -36.40
N LYS A 133 16.50 -2.24 -35.31
CA LYS A 133 15.12 -2.76 -35.30
C LYS A 133 14.24 -1.92 -34.39
N LEU A 134 12.97 -1.77 -34.77
CA LEU A 134 11.91 -1.30 -33.87
C LEU A 134 11.41 -2.49 -33.05
N SER A 135 11.45 -2.38 -31.72
CA SER A 135 11.00 -3.43 -30.80
C SER A 135 9.80 -2.97 -30.00
N TYR A 136 8.71 -3.72 -30.10
CA TYR A 136 7.52 -3.59 -29.29
C TYR A 136 7.50 -4.71 -28.24
N LEU A 137 7.20 -4.35 -26.99
CA LEU A 137 7.00 -5.30 -25.91
C LEU A 137 5.76 -4.88 -25.11
N SER A 138 4.75 -5.74 -25.06
CA SER A 138 3.46 -5.39 -24.43
C SER A 138 3.59 -5.08 -22.94
N SER A 139 4.64 -5.59 -22.28
CA SER A 139 4.92 -5.30 -20.87
C SER A 139 5.41 -3.87 -20.59
N ARG A 140 5.76 -3.11 -21.63
CA ARG A 140 6.15 -1.69 -21.54
C ARG A 140 4.95 -0.75 -21.73
N THR A 141 3.72 -1.25 -21.66
CA THR A 141 2.50 -0.47 -21.85
C THR A 141 1.75 -0.28 -20.53
N ALA A 142 0.98 0.82 -20.41
CA ALA A 142 0.20 1.11 -19.20
C ALA A 142 -0.91 0.07 -18.89
N GLY A 143 -1.27 -0.75 -19.87
CA GLY A 143 -2.23 -1.85 -19.72
C GLY A 143 -1.63 -3.08 -19.05
N TYR A 144 -0.30 -3.23 -19.04
CA TYR A 144 0.38 -4.32 -18.36
C TYR A 144 0.54 -4.00 -16.87
N LYS A 145 -0.42 -4.46 -16.06
CA LYS A 145 -0.53 -4.13 -14.64
C LYS A 145 0.40 -4.97 -13.78
N SER A 146 0.81 -4.41 -12.63
CA SER A 146 1.54 -5.17 -11.62
C SER A 146 0.53 -5.90 -10.73
N ILE A 147 0.69 -7.20 -10.58
CA ILE A 147 -0.21 -8.03 -9.77
C ILE A 147 0.54 -8.54 -8.55
N LEU A 148 -0.11 -8.46 -7.39
CA LEU A 148 0.38 -8.99 -6.12
C LEU A 148 -0.67 -9.92 -5.54
N ARG A 149 -0.44 -11.23 -5.62
CA ARG A 149 -1.30 -12.23 -5.00
C ARG A 149 -0.94 -12.36 -3.52
N VAL A 150 -1.93 -12.20 -2.66
CA VAL A 150 -1.78 -12.33 -1.21
C VAL A 150 -2.69 -13.44 -0.72
N THR A 151 -2.11 -14.56 -0.30
CA THR A 151 -2.82 -15.62 0.41
C THR A 151 -2.93 -15.20 1.88
N LEU A 152 -4.15 -14.94 2.33
CA LEU A 152 -4.48 -14.40 3.65
C LEU A 152 -4.71 -15.50 4.69
N THR A 153 -5.30 -16.62 4.28
CA THR A 153 -5.53 -17.79 5.15
C THR A 153 -5.20 -19.08 4.42
N HIS A 154 -4.86 -20.11 5.19
CA HIS A 154 -4.56 -21.45 4.69
C HIS A 154 -5.81 -22.35 4.76
N SER A 155 -5.65 -23.64 4.50
CA SER A 155 -6.74 -24.63 4.54
C SER A 155 -7.36 -24.76 5.93
N THR A 156 -6.55 -24.61 6.99
CA THR A 156 -6.99 -24.57 8.38
C THR A 156 -7.00 -23.12 8.89
N ILE A 157 -8.09 -22.72 9.53
CA ILE A 157 -8.24 -21.41 10.17
C ILE A 157 -8.50 -21.58 11.67
N PRO A 158 -8.05 -20.63 12.50
CA PRO A 158 -8.36 -20.62 13.93
C PRO A 158 -9.88 -20.50 14.15
N PHE A 159 -10.43 -21.24 15.11
CA PHE A 159 -11.87 -21.29 15.37
C PHE A 159 -12.48 -19.93 15.76
N ASN A 160 -11.66 -19.04 16.34
CA ASN A 160 -12.05 -17.71 16.81
C ASN A 160 -11.81 -16.62 15.76
N LEU A 161 -11.30 -16.97 14.57
CA LEU A 161 -11.07 -16.00 13.50
C LEU A 161 -12.41 -15.65 12.84
N MET A 162 -12.81 -14.37 12.89
CA MET A 162 -14.06 -13.90 12.29
C MET A 162 -13.85 -12.99 11.09
N LYS A 163 -12.80 -12.17 11.11
CA LYS A 163 -12.48 -11.18 10.08
C LYS A 163 -10.98 -11.15 9.80
N VAL A 164 -10.63 -10.89 8.55
CA VAL A 164 -9.26 -10.70 8.10
C VAL A 164 -9.15 -9.33 7.44
N HIS A 165 -8.23 -8.50 7.94
CA HIS A 165 -7.94 -7.17 7.38
C HIS A 165 -6.70 -7.23 6.50
N LEU A 166 -6.79 -6.66 5.30
CA LEU A 166 -5.69 -6.49 4.36
C LEU A 166 -5.42 -5.02 4.14
N MET A 167 -4.14 -4.64 4.24
CA MET A 167 -3.63 -3.32 3.91
C MET A 167 -2.47 -3.47 2.93
N VAL A 168 -2.53 -2.73 1.83
CA VAL A 168 -1.48 -2.71 0.79
C VAL A 168 -1.07 -1.27 0.54
N ALA A 169 0.22 -0.96 0.74
CA ALA A 169 0.78 0.37 0.53
C ALA A 169 1.79 0.33 -0.62
N VAL A 170 1.53 1.09 -1.69
CA VAL A 170 2.40 1.16 -2.88
C VAL A 170 2.50 2.61 -3.33
N GLU A 171 3.72 3.16 -3.35
CA GLU A 171 4.03 4.52 -3.88
C GLU A 171 3.02 5.59 -3.43
N GLY A 172 2.77 5.67 -2.12
CA GLY A 172 1.86 6.66 -1.53
C GLY A 172 0.37 6.28 -1.51
N ARG A 173 -0.04 5.23 -2.22
CA ARG A 173 -1.42 4.76 -2.20
C ARG A 173 -1.63 3.72 -1.10
N LEU A 174 -2.70 3.88 -0.32
CA LEU A 174 -3.14 2.91 0.68
C LEU A 174 -4.43 2.23 0.24
N PHE A 175 -4.36 0.93 -0.02
CA PHE A 175 -5.52 0.09 -0.23
C PHE A 175 -5.87 -0.65 1.06
N ARG A 176 -7.16 -0.68 1.40
CA ARG A 176 -7.67 -1.37 2.59
C ARG A 176 -8.89 -2.18 2.21
N LYS A 177 -8.94 -3.42 2.68
CA LYS A 177 -10.10 -4.29 2.51
C LYS A 177 -10.18 -5.25 3.68
N TRP A 178 -11.40 -5.63 4.03
CA TRP A 178 -11.63 -6.68 5.02
C TRP A 178 -12.44 -7.81 4.37
N PHE A 179 -12.27 -9.00 4.93
CA PHE A 179 -12.93 -10.21 4.47
C PHE A 179 -13.49 -10.96 5.69
N PRO A 180 -14.64 -11.64 5.56
CA PRO A 180 -15.04 -12.64 6.54
C PRO A 180 -14.01 -13.78 6.57
N ALA A 181 -13.84 -14.41 7.72
CA ALA A 181 -12.94 -15.55 7.85
C ALA A 181 -13.40 -16.72 6.98
N ALA A 182 -12.51 -17.22 6.14
CA ALA A 182 -12.72 -18.37 5.27
C ALA A 182 -11.40 -19.11 5.07
N PRO A 183 -11.41 -20.44 4.86
CA PRO A 183 -10.22 -21.18 4.49
C PRO A 183 -9.76 -20.82 3.06
N ASN A 184 -8.46 -20.91 2.80
CA ASN A 184 -7.83 -20.63 1.49
C ASN A 184 -8.18 -19.25 0.92
N LEU A 185 -8.36 -18.24 1.78
CA LEU A 185 -8.69 -16.89 1.38
C LEU A 185 -7.47 -16.27 0.69
N SER A 186 -7.65 -15.81 -0.55
CA SER A 186 -6.63 -15.10 -1.30
C SER A 186 -7.19 -13.82 -1.93
N TYR A 187 -6.30 -12.86 -2.19
CA TYR A 187 -6.65 -11.60 -2.84
C TYR A 187 -5.58 -11.21 -3.84
N ASP A 188 -5.99 -10.92 -5.08
CA ASP A 188 -5.12 -10.40 -6.12
C ASP A 188 -5.24 -8.87 -6.16
N PHE A 189 -4.20 -8.20 -5.65
CA PHE A 189 -4.06 -6.75 -5.75
C PHE A 189 -3.48 -6.36 -7.11
N VAL A 190 -4.09 -5.38 -7.77
CA VAL A 190 -3.68 -4.91 -9.11
C VAL A 190 -3.32 -3.43 -9.02
N TRP A 191 -2.12 -3.09 -9.49
CA TRP A 191 -1.58 -1.73 -9.55
C TRP A 191 -1.34 -1.29 -10.99
#